data_AF-Q9XSK4-F1
#
_entry.id   AF-Q9XSK4-F1
#
_cell.length_a   1.000
_cell.length_b   1.000
_cell.length_c   1.000
_cell.angle_alpha   90.00
_cell.angle_beta   90.00
_cell.angle_gamma   90.00
#
_symmetry.space_group_name_H-M   'P 1'
#
loop_
_entity.id
_entity.type
_entity.pdbx_description
1 polymer ?
#
loop_
_entity_poly.entity_id
_entity_poly.type
_entity_poly.pdbx_seq_one_letter_code
_entity_poly.pdbx_strand_id
1 'polypeptide(L)'
;EFGGSIGLIFAFANAVAVAMYVVGFAETVVDLLKESDSMMVDPTNDIRIIGSITVVILLGISVAGMEWEAKAQVILLVILLIGIANFFIGTVIPSNNEKKSRGFFNYQASIFAENFGPSFTEGEGFFSVFAIFFPAATGILAGANISG
;
A
#
# COMPACT_ATOMS: atom_id res chain seq x y z
N GLU A 1 5.45 -24.78 24.59
CA GLU A 1 4.77 -23.55 25.10
C GLU A 1 5.02 -22.34 24.20
N PHE A 2 6.26 -21.93 23.94
CA PHE A 2 6.57 -20.75 23.11
C PHE A 2 5.95 -20.75 21.70
N GLY A 3 5.92 -21.89 21.01
CA GLY A 3 5.36 -21.96 19.65
C GLY A 3 3.85 -21.65 19.56
N GLY A 4 3.07 -21.99 20.60
CA GLY A 4 1.63 -21.74 20.60
C GLY A 4 1.28 -20.26 20.76
N SER A 5 1.95 -19.58 21.69
CA SER A 5 1.75 -18.14 21.91
C SER A 5 2.26 -17.30 20.74
N ILE A 6 3.40 -17.67 20.14
CA ILE A 6 3.95 -16.99 18.97
C ILE A 6 3.02 -17.19 17.76
N GLY A 7 2.51 -18.41 17.54
CA GLY A 7 1.58 -18.71 16.45
C GLY A 7 0.28 -17.93 16.54
N LEU A 8 -0.30 -17.77 17.74
CA LEU A 8 -1.52 -17.00 17.94
C LEU A 8 -1.35 -15.51 17.61
N ILE A 9 -0.28 -14.89 18.12
CA ILE A 9 0.03 -13.49 17.84
C ILE A 9 0.26 -13.29 16.34
N PHE A 10 0.98 -14.20 15.69
CA PHE A 10 1.27 -14.12 14.28
C PHE A 10 0.01 -14.27 13.40
N ALA A 11 -0.88 -15.21 13.74
CA ALA A 11 -2.15 -15.37 13.05
C ALA A 11 -3.01 -14.10 13.14
N PHE A 12 -3.08 -13.49 14.32
CA PHE A 12 -3.81 -12.23 14.52
C PHE A 12 -3.15 -11.07 13.75
N ALA A 13 -1.83 -10.96 13.78
CA ALA A 13 -1.09 -9.94 13.04
C ALA A 13 -1.35 -10.03 11.53
N ASN A 14 -1.34 -11.25 10.96
CA ASN A 14 -1.67 -11.44 9.54
C ASN A 14 -3.14 -11.10 9.24
N ALA A 15 -4.08 -11.43 10.12
CA ALA A 15 -5.48 -11.06 9.94
C ALA A 15 -5.68 -9.54 9.91
N VAL A 16 -5.00 -8.80 10.79
CA VAL A 16 -5.01 -7.33 10.79
C VAL A 16 -4.29 -6.76 9.56
N ALA A 17 -3.19 -7.38 9.11
CA ALA A 17 -2.49 -6.97 7.90
C ALA A 17 -3.37 -7.07 6.64
N VAL A 18 -4.20 -8.12 6.53
CA VAL A 18 -5.19 -8.25 5.43
C VAL A 18 -6.13 -7.04 5.42
N ALA A 19 -6.67 -6.65 6.58
CA ALA A 19 -7.52 -5.48 6.68
C ALA A 19 -6.79 -4.19 6.26
N MET A 20 -5.53 -4.01 6.69
CA MET A 20 -4.70 -2.85 6.32
C MET A 20 -4.50 -2.76 4.80
N TYR A 21 -4.15 -3.86 4.13
CA TYR A 21 -3.95 -3.86 2.68
C TYR A 21 -5.26 -3.60 1.91
N VAL A 22 -6.37 -4.17 2.37
CA VAL A 22 -7.68 -3.96 1.74
C VAL A 22 -8.16 -2.52 1.91
N VAL A 23 -7.94 -1.90 3.08
CA VAL A 23 -8.27 -0.49 3.30
C VAL A 23 -7.44 0.42 2.40
N GLY A 24 -6.12 0.21 2.31
CA GLY A 24 -5.27 1.00 1.41
C GLY A 24 -5.63 0.86 -0.07
N PHE A 25 -6.06 -0.35 -0.49
CA PHE A 25 -6.62 -0.56 -1.82
C PHE A 25 -7.92 0.24 -2.02
N ALA A 26 -8.85 0.17 -1.05
CA ALA A 26 -10.13 0.87 -1.12
C ALA A 26 -9.96 2.39 -1.14
N GLU A 27 -9.03 2.94 -0.37
CA GLU A 27 -8.65 4.36 -0.41
C GLU A 27 -8.21 4.78 -1.81
N THR A 28 -7.32 4.00 -2.43
CA THR A 28 -6.83 4.28 -3.79
C THR A 28 -7.96 4.25 -4.82
N VAL A 29 -8.89 3.27 -4.73
CA VAL A 29 -10.04 3.17 -5.64
C VAL A 29 -10.98 4.37 -5.45
N VAL A 30 -11.25 4.76 -4.20
CA VAL A 30 -12.11 5.91 -3.90
C VAL A 30 -11.50 7.20 -4.41
N ASP A 31 -10.19 7.38 -4.31
CA ASP A 31 -9.52 8.57 -4.86
C ASP A 31 -9.62 8.62 -6.40
N LEU A 32 -9.52 7.48 -7.09
CA LEU A 32 -9.78 7.40 -8.54
C LEU A 32 -11.25 7.71 -8.89
N LEU A 33 -12.20 7.30 -8.06
CA LEU A 33 -13.62 7.64 -8.23
C LEU A 33 -13.89 9.14 -8.02
N LYS A 34 -13.23 9.77 -7.04
CA LYS A 34 -13.28 11.23 -6.81
C LYS A 34 -12.76 11.99 -8.03
N GLU A 35 -11.62 11.58 -8.58
CA GLU A 35 -11.06 12.22 -9.79
C GLU A 35 -11.98 12.09 -11.02
N SER A 36 -12.82 11.05 -11.06
CA SER A 36 -13.75 10.79 -12.15
C SER A 36 -15.18 11.32 -11.89
N ASP A 37 -15.40 12.07 -10.81
CA ASP A 37 -16.71 12.60 -10.38
C ASP A 37 -17.81 11.53 -10.23
N SER A 38 -17.41 10.31 -9.84
CA SER A 38 -18.28 9.13 -9.74
C SER A 38 -18.43 8.68 -8.28
N MET A 39 -18.51 9.62 -7.35
CA MET A 39 -18.71 9.35 -5.93
C MET A 39 -20.07 8.69 -5.68
N MET A 40 -20.11 7.67 -4.81
CA MET A 40 -21.33 6.92 -4.55
C MET A 40 -22.15 7.54 -3.42
N VAL A 41 -21.54 7.71 -2.24
CA VAL A 41 -22.22 8.26 -1.05
C VAL A 41 -21.35 9.31 -0.38
N ASP A 42 -20.26 8.88 0.24
CA ASP A 42 -19.29 9.73 0.93
C ASP A 42 -17.94 9.03 1.00
N PRO A 43 -16.82 9.76 1.05
CA PRO A 43 -15.49 9.16 0.99
C PRO A 43 -15.25 8.07 2.04
N THR A 44 -15.79 8.23 3.25
CA THR A 44 -15.52 7.27 4.34
C THR A 44 -16.33 6.00 4.17
N ASN A 45 -17.62 6.11 3.84
CA ASN A 45 -18.45 4.93 3.62
C ASN A 45 -18.12 4.25 2.28
N ASP A 46 -17.67 4.98 1.26
CA ASP A 46 -17.22 4.38 0.00
C ASP A 46 -15.99 3.48 0.24
N ILE A 47 -15.03 3.90 1.09
CA ILE A 47 -13.89 3.06 1.50
C ILE A 47 -14.39 1.79 2.21
N ARG A 48 -15.36 1.91 3.11
CA ARG A 48 -15.93 0.76 3.85
C ARG A 48 -16.66 -0.21 2.93
N ILE A 49 -17.45 0.31 1.98
CA ILE A 49 -18.22 -0.50 1.02
C ILE A 49 -17.26 -1.26 0.11
N ILE A 50 -16.32 -0.55 -0.53
CA ILE A 50 -15.33 -1.15 -1.42
C ILE A 50 -14.47 -2.17 -0.65
N GLY A 51 -13.96 -1.79 0.53
CA GLY A 51 -13.18 -2.70 1.36
C GLY A 51 -13.94 -3.97 1.77
N SER A 52 -15.22 -3.83 2.13
CA SER A 52 -16.07 -4.99 2.49
C SER A 52 -16.31 -5.93 1.30
N ILE A 53 -16.58 -5.36 0.12
CA ILE A 53 -16.75 -6.15 -1.11
C ILE A 53 -15.44 -6.86 -1.47
N THR A 54 -14.32 -6.14 -1.43
CA THR A 54 -12.99 -6.68 -1.74
C THR A 54 -12.61 -7.82 -0.81
N VAL A 55 -12.81 -7.71 0.51
CA VAL A 55 -12.47 -8.81 1.43
C VAL A 55 -13.31 -10.06 1.21
N VAL A 56 -14.60 -9.91 0.87
CA VAL A 56 -15.48 -11.06 0.55
C VAL A 56 -15.03 -11.74 -0.74
N ILE A 57 -14.65 -10.97 -1.77
CA ILE A 57 -14.11 -11.51 -3.03
C ILE A 57 -12.77 -12.22 -2.78
N LEU A 58 -11.86 -11.59 -2.05
CA LEU A 58 -10.55 -12.18 -1.72
C LEU A 58 -10.72 -13.48 -0.91
N LEU A 59 -11.64 -13.52 0.06
CA LEU A 59 -11.97 -14.74 0.78
C LEU A 59 -12.48 -15.84 -0.15
N GLY A 60 -13.34 -15.49 -1.12
CA GLY A 60 -13.81 -16.43 -2.14
C GLY A 60 -12.67 -17.00 -2.99
N ILE A 61 -11.72 -16.15 -3.40
CA ILE A 61 -10.52 -16.57 -4.16
C ILE A 61 -9.65 -17.50 -3.31
N SER A 62 -9.39 -17.14 -2.04
CA SER A 62 -8.57 -17.94 -1.14
C SER A 62 -9.15 -19.34 -0.87
N VAL A 63 -10.47 -19.49 -0.85
CA VAL A 63 -11.14 -20.79 -0.66
C VAL A 63 -11.21 -21.61 -1.97
N ALA A 64 -11.31 -20.96 -3.13
CA ALA A 64 -11.51 -21.64 -4.42
C ALA A 64 -10.26 -22.34 -4.98
N GLY A 65 -9.04 -21.90 -4.65
CA GLY A 65 -7.82 -22.66 -4.97
C GLY A 65 -6.52 -21.86 -5.04
N MET A 66 -5.50 -22.33 -4.31
CA MET A 66 -4.17 -21.70 -4.21
C MET A 66 -3.24 -21.97 -5.42
N GLU A 67 -3.59 -22.90 -6.32
CA GLU A 67 -2.74 -23.23 -7.48
C GLU A 67 -2.64 -22.08 -8.50
N TRP A 68 -3.70 -21.28 -8.62
CA TRP A 68 -3.73 -20.11 -9.50
C TRP A 68 -2.97 -18.93 -8.90
N GLU A 69 -2.96 -18.82 -7.57
CA GLU A 69 -2.30 -17.75 -6.83
C GLU A 69 -0.79 -17.73 -7.10
N ALA A 70 -0.12 -18.88 -7.00
CA ALA A 70 1.32 -18.99 -7.23
C ALA A 70 1.72 -18.53 -8.65
N LYS A 71 0.88 -18.81 -9.66
CA LYS A 71 1.12 -18.36 -11.04
C LYS A 71 0.84 -16.86 -11.19
N ALA A 72 -0.21 -16.36 -10.55
CA ALA A 72 -0.55 -14.93 -10.56
C ALA A 72 0.50 -14.08 -9.84
N GLN A 73 1.14 -14.59 -8.78
CA GLN A 73 2.16 -13.88 -8.01
C GLN A 73 3.31 -13.40 -8.90
N VAL A 74 3.78 -14.22 -9.84
CA VAL A 74 4.86 -13.83 -10.76
C VAL A 74 4.41 -12.68 -11.67
N ILE A 75 3.16 -12.72 -12.14
CA ILE A 75 2.59 -11.65 -12.97
C ILE A 75 2.45 -10.35 -12.16
N LEU A 76 1.94 -10.45 -10.92
CA LEU A 76 1.81 -9.30 -10.02
C LEU A 76 3.16 -8.69 -9.68
N LEU A 77 4.20 -9.51 -9.48
CA LEU A 77 5.57 -9.05 -9.27
C LEU A 77 6.10 -8.26 -10.48
N VAL A 78 5.87 -8.75 -11.69
CA VAL A 78 6.27 -8.04 -12.92
C VAL A 78 5.55 -6.69 -13.02
N ILE A 79 4.25 -6.64 -12.77
CA ILE A 79 3.47 -5.40 -12.76
C ILE A 79 4.01 -4.41 -11.71
N LEU A 80 4.32 -4.90 -10.51
CA LEU A 80 4.91 -4.08 -9.44
C LEU A 80 6.26 -3.48 -9.87
N LEU A 81 7.16 -4.30 -10.44
CA LEU A 81 8.47 -3.85 -10.91
C LEU A 81 8.33 -2.82 -12.04
N ILE A 82 7.40 -3.02 -12.97
CA ILE A 82 7.09 -2.04 -14.02
C ILE A 82 6.57 -0.75 -13.40
N GLY A 83 5.69 -0.80 -12.39
CA GLY A 83 5.21 0.37 -11.67
C GLY A 83 6.34 1.17 -11.02
N ILE A 84 7.25 0.47 -10.33
CA ILE A 84 8.44 1.08 -9.71
C ILE A 84 9.34 1.71 -10.78
N ALA A 85 9.64 0.99 -11.86
CA ALA A 85 10.46 1.50 -12.95
C ALA A 85 9.81 2.72 -13.62
N ASN A 86 8.50 2.68 -13.86
CA ASN A 86 7.74 3.79 -14.43
C ASN A 86 7.75 5.02 -13.52
N PHE A 87 7.68 4.84 -12.20
CA PHE A 87 7.87 5.92 -11.23
C PHE A 87 9.24 6.59 -11.39
N PHE A 88 10.33 5.82 -11.41
CA PHE A 88 11.69 6.36 -11.60
C PHE A 88 11.90 7.01 -12.99
N ILE A 89 11.32 6.45 -14.05
CA ILE A 89 11.36 7.09 -15.37
C ILE A 89 10.56 8.40 -15.34
N GLY A 90 9.43 8.42 -14.64
CA GLY A 90 8.60 9.60 -14.44
C GLY A 90 9.34 10.74 -13.72
N THR A 91 10.30 10.44 -12.84
CA THR A 91 11.05 11.48 -12.12
C THR A 91 12.07 12.22 -13.00
N VAL A 92 12.59 11.57 -14.04
CA VAL A 92 13.57 12.18 -14.98
C VAL A 92 12.93 12.94 -16.14
N ILE A 93 11.66 12.64 -16.48
CA ILE A 93 10.94 13.35 -17.54
C ILE A 93 10.61 14.78 -17.10
N PRO A 94 10.96 15.82 -17.89
CA PRO A 94 10.70 17.22 -17.53
C PRO A 94 9.25 17.49 -17.14
N SER A 95 9.08 18.23 -16.04
CA SER A 95 7.77 18.62 -15.50
C SER A 95 7.04 19.59 -16.42
N ASN A 96 5.81 19.24 -16.79
CA ASN A 96 4.85 20.12 -17.46
C ASN A 96 4.20 21.09 -16.44
N ASN A 97 3.42 22.07 -16.92
CA ASN A 97 2.79 23.07 -16.04
C ASN A 97 1.86 22.45 -14.98
N GLU A 98 1.21 21.32 -15.30
CA GLU A 98 0.35 20.58 -14.36
C GLU A 98 1.14 19.87 -13.26
N LYS A 99 2.27 19.25 -13.59
CA LYS A 99 3.14 18.62 -12.59
C LYS A 99 3.75 19.66 -11.65
N LYS A 100 4.12 20.83 -12.18
CA LYS A 100 4.62 21.95 -11.37
C LYS A 100 3.56 22.49 -10.41
N SER A 101 2.30 22.59 -10.84
CA SER A 101 1.22 23.03 -9.93
C SER A 101 0.92 22.01 -8.82
N ARG A 102 1.23 20.73 -9.04
CA ARG A 102 1.17 19.66 -8.03
C ARG A 102 2.44 19.51 -7.18
N GLY A 103 3.41 20.42 -7.32
CA GLY A 103 4.64 20.42 -6.52
C GLY A 103 5.76 19.51 -7.03
N PHE A 104 5.64 18.95 -8.24
CA PHE A 104 6.68 18.12 -8.85
C PHE A 104 7.59 18.95 -9.77
N PHE A 105 8.84 19.10 -9.36
CA PHE A 105 9.83 19.98 -10.02
C PHE A 105 11.09 19.27 -10.54
N ASN A 106 11.04 17.93 -10.68
CA ASN A 106 12.19 17.07 -10.95
C ASN A 106 13.32 17.23 -9.89
N TYR A 107 14.53 16.80 -10.22
CA TYR A 107 15.68 16.86 -9.32
C TYR A 107 16.23 18.29 -9.21
N GLN A 108 15.99 18.94 -8.07
CA GLN A 108 16.54 20.25 -7.73
C GLN A 108 17.22 20.22 -6.37
N ALA A 109 18.46 20.72 -6.33
CA ALA A 109 19.27 20.74 -5.10
C ALA A 109 18.67 21.64 -4.00
N SER A 110 18.01 22.74 -4.38
CA SER A 110 17.32 23.64 -3.45
C SER A 110 16.19 22.94 -2.70
N ILE A 111 15.31 22.24 -3.43
CA ILE A 111 14.19 21.49 -2.84
C ILE A 111 14.71 20.35 -1.96
N PHE A 112 15.78 19.66 -2.38
CA PHE A 112 16.42 18.64 -1.54
C PHE A 112 16.94 19.22 -0.23
N ALA A 113 17.65 20.35 -0.27
CA ALA A 113 18.17 21.00 0.93
C ALA A 113 17.06 21.48 1.87
N GLU A 114 15.95 21.99 1.31
CA GLU A 114 14.78 22.42 2.08
C GLU A 114 14.07 21.23 2.76
N ASN A 115 14.02 20.06 2.12
CA ASN A 115 13.36 18.86 2.63
C ASN A 115 14.29 17.89 3.39
N PHE A 116 15.56 18.25 3.62
CA PHE A 116 16.53 17.35 4.26
C PHE A 116 16.26 17.15 5.75
N GLY A 117 15.77 18.20 6.42
CA GLY A 117 15.44 18.17 7.84
C GLY A 117 14.04 17.62 8.12
N PRO A 118 13.80 17.05 9.32
CA PRO A 118 12.45 16.64 9.70
C PRO A 118 11.56 17.87 9.91
N SER A 119 10.34 17.80 9.37
CA SER A 119 9.27 18.77 9.64
C SER A 119 8.03 17.99 10.05
N PHE A 120 7.92 17.70 11.35
CA PHE A 120 6.77 16.97 11.88
C PHE A 120 5.57 17.90 12.06
N THR A 121 4.43 17.51 11.50
CA THR A 121 3.14 18.19 11.70
C THR A 121 2.64 17.99 13.12
N GLU A 122 1.80 18.91 13.62
CA GLU A 122 1.22 18.83 14.97
C GLU A 122 0.57 17.47 15.24
N GLY A 123 1.01 16.80 16.30
CA GLY A 123 0.53 15.46 16.69
C GLY A 123 1.40 14.31 16.18
N GLU A 124 2.33 14.56 15.25
CA GLU A 124 3.25 13.55 14.73
C GLU A 124 4.67 13.73 15.25
N GLY A 125 5.41 12.63 15.38
CA GLY A 125 6.81 12.61 15.76
C GLY A 125 7.54 11.44 15.11
N PHE A 126 8.82 11.26 15.43
CA PHE A 126 9.63 10.20 14.81
C PHE A 126 9.02 8.80 14.97
N PHE A 127 8.61 8.44 16.20
CA PHE A 127 8.09 7.11 16.47
C PHE A 127 6.70 6.86 15.90
N SER A 128 5.85 7.88 15.75
CA SER A 128 4.54 7.72 15.11
C SER A 128 4.69 7.47 13.60
N VAL A 129 5.52 8.26 12.93
CA VAL A 129 5.85 8.06 11.50
C VAL A 129 6.53 6.70 11.28
N PHE A 130 7.45 6.32 12.17
CA PHE A 130 8.08 4.99 12.13
C PHE A 130 7.05 3.86 12.28
N ALA A 131 6.09 3.99 13.20
CA ALA A 131 5.05 2.98 13.39
C ALA A 131 4.16 2.80 12.16
N ILE A 132 3.86 3.88 11.42
CA ILE A 132 3.12 3.82 10.14
C ILE A 132 3.96 3.14 9.05
N PHE A 133 5.28 3.40 9.02
CA PHE A 133 6.18 2.79 8.03
C PHE A 133 6.50 1.32 8.34
N PHE A 134 6.51 0.92 9.62
CA PHE A 134 6.98 -0.39 10.07
C PHE A 134 6.31 -1.58 9.33
N PRO A 135 4.98 -1.62 9.11
CA PRO A 135 4.33 -2.67 8.33
C PRO A 135 4.91 -2.87 6.92
N ALA A 136 5.42 -1.81 6.27
CA ALA A 136 6.02 -1.90 4.95
C ALA A 136 7.35 -2.69 4.91
N ALA A 137 8.03 -2.79 6.05
CA ALA A 137 9.26 -3.59 6.20
C ALA A 137 8.99 -5.01 6.76
N THR A 138 7.75 -5.33 7.12
CA THR A 138 7.36 -6.67 7.56
C THR A 138 7.16 -7.63 6.36
N GLY A 139 6.84 -8.89 6.62
CA GLY A 139 6.55 -9.87 5.56
C GLY A 139 7.71 -10.79 5.17
N ILE A 140 8.89 -10.67 5.79
CA ILE A 140 10.04 -11.57 5.57
C ILE A 140 9.66 -13.04 5.85
N LEU A 141 8.74 -13.28 6.77
CA LEU A 141 8.27 -14.62 7.15
C LEU A 141 7.29 -15.24 6.13
N ALA A 142 6.74 -14.46 5.19
CA ALA A 142 5.88 -14.99 4.13
C ALA A 142 6.65 -15.95 3.21
N GLY A 143 7.93 -15.66 2.93
CA GLY A 143 8.81 -16.55 2.17
C GLY A 143 9.25 -17.79 2.96
N ALA A 144 9.42 -17.66 4.28
CA ALA A 144 9.80 -18.77 5.15
C ALA A 144 8.65 -19.78 5.38
N ASN A 145 7.39 -19.35 5.26
CA ASN A 145 6.22 -20.21 5.44
C ASN A 145 5.88 -21.09 4.22
N ILE A 146 6.43 -20.80 3.03
CA ILE A 146 6.12 -21.50 1.76
C ILE A 146 7.24 -22.48 1.35
N SER A 147 8.36 -22.53 2.09
CA SER A 147 9.53 -23.37 1.75
C SER A 147 9.43 -24.84 2.24
N GLY A 148 8.23 -25.32 2.54
CA GLY A 148 7.96 -26.67 3.07
C GLY A 148 7.25 -27.55 2.06
#